data_AF-A0A1V3JNT9-F1
#
_entry.id   AF-A0A1V3JNT9-F1
#
_cell.length_a   1.000
_cell.length_b   1.000
_cell.length_c   1.000
_cell.angle_alpha   90.00
_cell.angle_beta   90.00
_cell.angle_gamma   90.00
#
_symmetry.space_group_name_H-M   'P 1'
#
loop_
_entity.id
_entity.type
_entity.pdbx_description
1 polymer ?
#
loop_
_entity_poly.entity_id
_entity_poly.type
_entity_poly.pdbx_seq_one_letter_code
_entity_poly.pdbx_strand_id
1 'polypeptide(L)'
;MKLQQITAILQQNQVIAYPTEAVFGLGCNPFSESAVKKLLDLKQRPIEKGLILVAPSLRYFDAFIDFSRLNTSHLDLLKGEYDHPITWVVPAKSDMPNFLTGKFEGIAVRLSHHPSIKALCEATGFALTSTSANLTGKSPCRTADEVRSQFGGDFPVLDEAVGGAKNPSEIRDLLTNQLFRQG
;
A
#
# COMPACT_ATOMS: atom_id res chain seq x y z
N MET A 1 -2.18 18.60 -3.39
CA MET A 1 -1.97 18.69 -4.85
C MET A 1 -3.11 17.97 -5.56
N LYS A 2 -3.39 18.30 -6.82
CA LYS A 2 -4.44 17.63 -7.59
C LYS A 2 -3.95 16.27 -8.11
N LEU A 3 -4.89 15.35 -8.38
CA LEU A 3 -4.62 13.99 -8.87
C LEU A 3 -3.60 13.96 -10.02
N GLN A 4 -3.78 14.77 -11.06
CA GLN A 4 -2.89 14.79 -12.23
C GLN A 4 -1.42 15.07 -11.86
N GLN A 5 -1.17 16.00 -10.93
CA GLN A 5 0.18 16.33 -10.49
C GLN A 5 0.80 15.18 -9.70
N ILE A 6 0.01 14.55 -8.83
CA ILE A 6 0.43 13.39 -8.03
C ILE A 6 0.73 12.18 -8.93
N THR A 7 -0.10 11.94 -9.94
CA THR A 7 0.14 10.90 -10.96
C THR A 7 1.46 11.11 -11.68
N ALA A 8 1.76 12.34 -12.12
CA ALA A 8 3.03 12.65 -12.78
C ALA A 8 4.24 12.38 -11.88
N ILE A 9 4.14 12.72 -10.59
CA ILE A 9 5.18 12.47 -9.58
C ILE A 9 5.39 10.96 -9.37
N LEU A 10 4.32 10.18 -9.30
CA LEU A 10 4.39 8.72 -9.24
C LEU A 10 5.06 8.11 -10.48
N GLN A 11 4.70 8.58 -11.67
CA GLN A 11 5.30 8.13 -12.94
C GLN A 11 6.79 8.48 -13.04
N GLN A 12 7.23 9.52 -12.34
CA GLN A 12 8.64 9.89 -12.17
C GLN A 12 9.34 9.12 -11.04
N ASN A 13 8.74 8.02 -10.55
CA ASN A 13 9.30 7.14 -9.53
C ASN A 13 9.66 7.87 -8.22
N GLN A 14 8.79 8.78 -7.80
CA GLN A 14 8.89 9.47 -6.52
C GLN A 14 7.87 8.91 -5.51
N VAL A 15 8.10 9.25 -4.24
CA VAL A 15 7.21 8.91 -3.14
C VAL A 15 6.17 10.01 -2.98
N ILE A 16 4.92 9.62 -2.78
CA ILE A 16 3.80 10.52 -2.48
C ILE A 16 3.12 10.12 -1.17
N ALA A 17 2.38 11.05 -0.60
CA ALA A 17 1.35 10.76 0.39
C ALA A 17 -0.04 10.81 -0.24
N TYR A 18 -0.94 9.91 0.18
CA TYR A 18 -2.31 9.83 -0.31
C TYR A 18 -3.23 9.29 0.78
N PRO A 19 -4.51 9.69 0.82
CA PRO A 19 -5.43 9.16 1.80
C PRO A 19 -5.79 7.70 1.51
N THR A 20 -6.02 6.96 2.59
CA THR A 20 -6.55 5.59 2.57
C THR A 20 -7.77 5.50 3.49
N GLU A 21 -8.25 4.30 3.78
CA GLU A 21 -9.47 4.06 4.56
C GLU A 21 -9.42 4.64 5.98
N ALA A 22 -8.24 4.74 6.61
CA ALA A 22 -8.10 5.18 8.00
C ALA A 22 -7.14 6.36 8.21
N VAL A 23 -6.01 6.33 7.51
CA VAL A 23 -4.89 7.25 7.64
C VAL A 23 -4.29 7.52 6.27
N PHE A 24 -3.44 8.52 6.15
CA PHE A 24 -2.62 8.70 4.96
C PHE A 24 -1.59 7.58 4.84
N GLY A 25 -1.40 7.11 3.61
CA GLY A 25 -0.33 6.21 3.22
C GLY A 25 0.80 6.99 2.54
N LEU A 26 2.02 6.48 2.66
CA LEU A 26 3.13 6.80 1.78
C LEU A 26 3.30 5.67 0.76
N GLY A 27 3.40 6.04 -0.50
CA GLY A 27 3.46 5.08 -1.59
C GLY A 27 4.21 5.57 -2.81
N CYS A 28 4.58 4.61 -3.63
CA CYS A 28 5.33 4.80 -4.85
C CYS A 28 5.04 3.65 -5.83
N ASN A 29 5.65 3.71 -7.01
CA ASN A 29 5.61 2.64 -8.00
C ASN A 29 6.36 1.40 -7.49
N PRO A 30 5.68 0.25 -7.25
CA PRO A 30 6.32 -0.97 -6.75
C PRO A 30 7.29 -1.60 -7.74
N PHE A 31 7.19 -1.28 -9.04
CA PHE A 31 8.13 -1.74 -10.06
C PHE A 31 9.46 -0.97 -10.05
N SER A 32 9.55 0.15 -9.33
CA SER A 32 10.77 0.95 -9.25
C SER A 32 11.50 0.70 -7.95
N GLU A 33 12.58 -0.07 -8.01
CA GLU A 33 13.47 -0.29 -6.86
C GLU A 33 13.95 1.05 -6.27
N SER A 34 14.27 2.03 -7.12
CA SER A 34 14.71 3.36 -6.66
C SER A 34 13.62 4.09 -5.86
N ALA A 35 12.36 3.97 -6.25
CA ALA A 35 11.25 4.59 -5.54
C ALA A 35 10.99 3.88 -4.21
N VAL A 36 11.06 2.55 -4.21
CA VAL A 36 10.92 1.73 -3.00
C VAL A 36 12.04 2.03 -2.01
N LYS A 37 13.29 2.12 -2.45
CA LYS A 37 14.43 2.50 -1.59
C LYS A 37 14.22 3.88 -0.96
N LYS A 38 13.83 4.89 -1.76
CA LYS A 38 13.48 6.22 -1.22
C LYS A 38 12.38 6.15 -0.16
N LEU A 39 11.35 5.33 -0.36
CA LEU A 39 10.28 5.13 0.61
C LEU A 39 10.81 4.50 1.91
N LEU A 40 11.64 3.47 1.81
CA LEU A 40 12.24 2.79 2.96
C LEU A 40 13.16 3.74 3.74
N ASP A 41 13.99 4.52 3.05
CA ASP A 41 14.88 5.52 3.63
C ASP A 41 14.10 6.61 4.35
N LEU A 42 13.07 7.16 3.70
CA LEU A 42 12.17 8.17 4.29
C LEU A 42 11.52 7.66 5.57
N LYS A 43 11.19 6.37 5.62
CA LYS A 43 10.56 5.72 6.76
C LYS A 43 11.52 5.13 7.77
N GLN A 44 12.83 5.18 7.51
CA GLN A 44 13.84 4.43 8.25
C GLN A 44 13.38 2.99 8.52
N ARG A 45 12.74 2.39 7.51
CA ARG A 45 12.07 1.09 7.61
C ARG A 45 13.04 0.01 7.17
N PRO A 46 13.31 -1.01 8.01
CA PRO A 46 14.13 -2.14 7.61
C PRO A 46 13.47 -2.90 6.45
N ILE A 47 14.25 -3.19 5.41
CA ILE A 47 13.79 -3.85 4.17
C ILE A 47 13.19 -5.23 4.45
N GLU A 48 13.68 -5.93 5.49
CA GLU A 48 13.29 -7.29 5.84
C GLU A 48 11.80 -7.39 6.26
N LYS A 49 11.17 -6.26 6.60
CA LYS A 49 9.75 -6.20 6.98
C LYS A 49 8.80 -6.31 5.78
N GLY A 50 9.29 -6.17 4.56
CA GLY A 50 8.47 -6.08 3.36
C GLY A 50 7.52 -4.87 3.35
N LEU A 51 6.75 -4.77 2.28
CA LEU A 51 5.80 -3.71 2.01
C LEU A 51 4.41 -4.27 1.67
N ILE A 52 3.39 -3.43 1.86
CA ILE A 52 2.03 -3.73 1.45
C ILE A 52 1.80 -3.13 0.07
N LEU A 53 1.17 -3.86 -0.85
CA LEU A 53 0.64 -3.31 -2.09
C LEU A 53 -0.87 -3.07 -1.96
N VAL A 54 -1.33 -1.93 -2.47
CA VAL A 54 -2.76 -1.56 -2.45
C VAL A 54 -3.24 -1.26 -3.86
N ALA A 55 -4.43 -1.74 -4.20
CA ALA A 55 -5.06 -1.52 -5.51
C ALA A 55 -6.58 -1.70 -5.44
N PRO A 56 -7.34 -1.21 -6.42
CA PRO A 56 -8.80 -1.36 -6.44
C PRO A 56 -9.29 -2.71 -7.00
N SER A 57 -8.42 -3.52 -7.60
CA SER A 57 -8.79 -4.83 -8.14
C SER A 57 -7.59 -5.75 -8.33
N LEU A 58 -7.85 -7.07 -8.43
CA LEU A 58 -6.81 -8.09 -8.50
C LEU A 58 -5.87 -7.97 -9.70
N ARG A 59 -6.34 -7.43 -10.83
CA ARG A 59 -5.53 -7.30 -12.05
C ARG A 59 -4.23 -6.52 -11.82
N TYR A 60 -4.23 -5.58 -10.88
CA TYR A 60 -3.04 -4.80 -10.53
C TYR A 60 -2.00 -5.62 -9.76
N PHE A 61 -2.38 -6.80 -9.28
CA PHE A 61 -1.53 -7.72 -8.54
C PHE A 61 -0.99 -8.89 -9.37
N ASP A 62 -1.35 -8.99 -10.66
CA ASP A 62 -0.95 -10.08 -11.56
C ASP A 62 0.57 -10.25 -11.65
N ALA A 63 1.32 -9.16 -11.52
CA ALA A 63 2.77 -9.20 -11.55
C ALA A 63 3.40 -9.69 -10.23
N PHE A 64 2.65 -9.77 -9.12
CA PHE A 64 3.22 -9.99 -7.79
C PHE A 64 2.76 -11.29 -7.13
N ILE A 65 1.50 -11.68 -7.34
CA ILE A 65 0.89 -12.85 -6.69
C ILE A 65 1.11 -14.09 -7.54
N ASP A 66 1.49 -15.19 -6.90
CA ASP A 66 1.43 -16.52 -7.50
C ASP A 66 0.02 -17.10 -7.35
N PHE A 67 -0.84 -16.76 -8.29
CA PHE A 67 -2.23 -17.24 -8.32
C PHE A 67 -2.36 -18.76 -8.51
N SER A 68 -1.31 -19.46 -8.98
CA SER A 68 -1.36 -20.92 -9.14
C SER A 68 -1.43 -21.65 -7.78
N ARG A 69 -1.03 -20.97 -6.71
CA ARG A 69 -1.09 -21.47 -5.33
C ARG A 69 -2.40 -21.15 -4.61
N LEU A 70 -3.34 -20.49 -5.28
CA LEU A 70 -4.62 -20.07 -4.72
C LEU A 70 -5.76 -20.91 -5.30
N ASN A 71 -6.65 -21.41 -4.43
CA ASN A 71 -7.89 -22.07 -4.82
C ASN A 71 -9.05 -21.04 -4.85
N THR A 72 -10.23 -21.48 -5.29
CA THR A 72 -11.42 -20.62 -5.36
C THR A 72 -11.75 -19.95 -4.03
N SER A 73 -11.71 -20.68 -2.91
CA SER A 73 -12.00 -20.12 -1.59
C SER A 73 -11.00 -19.04 -1.16
N HIS A 74 -9.72 -19.18 -1.50
CA HIS A 74 -8.72 -18.13 -1.26
C HIS A 74 -9.01 -16.88 -2.11
N LEU A 75 -9.44 -17.05 -3.36
CA LEU A 75 -9.81 -15.94 -4.23
C LEU A 75 -11.07 -15.23 -3.72
N ASP A 76 -12.04 -15.97 -3.18
CA ASP A 76 -13.26 -15.41 -2.59
C ASP A 76 -12.94 -14.57 -1.36
N LEU A 77 -12.04 -15.03 -0.49
CA LEU A 77 -11.53 -14.23 0.64
C LEU A 77 -10.79 -12.98 0.15
N LEU A 78 -9.91 -13.12 -0.84
CA LEU A 78 -9.13 -12.00 -1.34
C LEU A 78 -10.00 -10.91 -1.96
N LYS A 79 -11.13 -11.29 -2.58
CA LYS A 79 -12.13 -10.39 -3.21
C LYS A 79 -13.26 -9.96 -2.26
N GLY A 80 -13.30 -10.50 -1.05
CA GLY A 80 -14.38 -10.26 -0.11
C GLY A 80 -14.53 -8.78 0.25
N GLU A 81 -15.76 -8.38 0.52
CA GLU A 81 -16.05 -7.08 1.13
C GLU A 81 -16.15 -7.26 2.65
N TYR A 82 -15.48 -6.38 3.38
CA TYR A 82 -15.36 -6.45 4.83
C TYR A 82 -15.68 -5.09 5.45
N ASP A 83 -16.22 -5.10 6.68
CA ASP A 83 -16.57 -3.88 7.42
C ASP A 83 -15.34 -3.07 7.84
N HIS A 84 -14.15 -3.65 7.75
CA HIS A 84 -12.86 -3.02 8.01
C HIS A 84 -11.84 -3.40 6.93
N PRO A 85 -10.81 -2.56 6.69
CA PRO A 85 -9.80 -2.87 5.68
C PRO A 85 -8.97 -4.09 6.11
N ILE A 86 -8.82 -5.07 5.21
CA ILE A 86 -8.01 -6.28 5.43
C ILE A 86 -6.83 -6.30 4.45
N THR A 87 -5.66 -6.63 4.96
CA THR A 87 -4.46 -6.92 4.18
C THR A 87 -4.16 -8.41 4.28
N TRP A 88 -4.03 -9.05 3.13
CA TRP A 88 -3.73 -10.46 3.01
C TRP A 88 -2.26 -10.65 2.67
N VAL A 89 -1.55 -11.45 3.44
CA VAL A 89 -0.27 -12.03 3.02
C VAL A 89 -0.58 -13.21 2.12
N VAL A 90 -0.10 -13.15 0.88
CA VAL A 90 -0.37 -14.13 -0.18
C VAL A 90 0.93 -14.65 -0.77
N PRO A 91 0.93 -15.83 -1.41
CA PRO A 91 2.10 -16.33 -2.12
C PRO A 91 2.57 -15.30 -3.17
N ALA A 92 3.85 -14.92 -3.10
CA ALA A 92 4.46 -14.09 -4.11
C ALA A 92 4.97 -14.98 -5.26
N LYS A 93 5.14 -14.40 -6.46
CA LYS A 93 5.91 -15.07 -7.51
C LYS A 93 7.36 -15.28 -7.09
N SER A 94 7.99 -16.34 -7.59
CA SER A 94 9.34 -16.76 -7.19
C SER A 94 10.44 -15.78 -7.56
N ASP A 95 10.20 -14.92 -8.55
CA ASP A 95 11.11 -13.86 -9.02
C ASP A 95 10.85 -12.51 -8.34
N MET A 96 10.01 -12.46 -7.29
CA MET A 96 9.67 -11.20 -6.64
C MET A 96 10.86 -10.58 -5.90
N PRO A 97 11.16 -9.30 -6.14
CA PRO A 97 12.27 -8.64 -5.48
C PRO A 97 12.08 -8.54 -3.96
N ASN A 98 13.17 -8.78 -3.24
CA ASN A 98 13.23 -8.75 -1.77
C ASN A 98 12.91 -7.36 -1.21
N PHE A 99 13.01 -6.29 -2.00
CA PHE A 99 12.60 -4.96 -1.56
C PHE A 99 11.08 -4.81 -1.41
N LEU A 100 10.28 -5.73 -1.97
CA LEU A 100 8.83 -5.80 -1.76
C LEU A 100 8.47 -6.83 -0.69
N THR A 101 9.02 -8.04 -0.79
CA THR A 101 8.67 -9.17 0.09
C THR A 101 9.45 -9.19 1.40
N GLY A 102 10.57 -8.48 1.49
CA GLY A 102 11.47 -8.52 2.63
C GLY A 102 12.14 -9.89 2.78
N LYS A 103 12.10 -10.44 3.99
CA LYS A 103 12.62 -11.79 4.28
C LYS A 103 11.60 -12.92 4.02
N PHE A 104 10.41 -12.58 3.54
CA PHE A 104 9.29 -13.51 3.42
C PHE A 104 9.16 -14.03 1.98
N GLU A 105 8.58 -15.21 1.83
CA GLU A 105 8.19 -15.77 0.52
C GLU A 105 6.86 -15.21 0.01
N GLY A 106 6.09 -14.55 0.88
CA GLY A 106 4.80 -13.94 0.57
C GLY A 106 4.89 -12.44 0.37
N ILE A 107 3.85 -11.87 -0.24
CA ILE A 107 3.65 -10.42 -0.37
C ILE A 107 2.35 -10.01 0.30
N ALA A 108 2.33 -8.87 0.97
CA ALA A 108 1.12 -8.33 1.57
C ALA A 108 0.37 -7.48 0.55
N VAL A 109 -0.91 -7.79 0.31
CA VAL A 109 -1.78 -7.07 -0.61
C VAL A 109 -3.08 -6.65 0.06
N ARG A 110 -3.65 -5.53 -0.37
CA ARG A 110 -4.97 -5.08 0.08
C ARG A 110 -5.76 -4.57 -1.11
N LEU A 111 -6.91 -5.19 -1.34
CA LEU A 111 -7.94 -4.57 -2.16
C LEU A 111 -8.56 -3.41 -1.40
N SER A 112 -8.61 -2.25 -2.04
CA SER A 112 -9.08 -1.01 -1.46
C SER A 112 -10.19 -0.40 -2.30
N HIS A 113 -11.29 -0.04 -1.64
CA HIS A 113 -12.39 0.70 -2.25
C HIS A 113 -12.25 2.22 -2.06
N HIS A 114 -11.12 2.70 -1.55
CA HIS A 114 -10.90 4.14 -1.37
C HIS A 114 -10.83 4.84 -2.74
N PRO A 115 -11.65 5.88 -3.01
CA PRO A 115 -11.69 6.54 -4.31
C PRO A 115 -10.32 7.04 -4.79
N SER A 116 -9.50 7.58 -3.88
CA SER A 116 -8.16 8.05 -4.21
C SER A 116 -7.22 6.94 -4.65
N ILE A 117 -7.30 5.74 -4.04
CA ILE A 117 -6.48 4.59 -4.45
C ILE A 117 -6.90 4.13 -5.84
N LYS A 118 -8.21 4.03 -6.08
CA LYS A 118 -8.76 3.70 -7.40
C LYS A 118 -8.27 4.67 -8.47
N ALA A 119 -8.45 5.98 -8.23
CA ALA A 119 -8.08 7.02 -9.19
C ALA A 119 -6.57 7.03 -9.49
N LEU A 120 -5.72 6.85 -8.47
CA LEU A 120 -4.27 6.77 -8.66
C LEU A 120 -3.86 5.53 -9.45
N CYS A 121 -4.41 4.35 -9.12
CA CYS A 121 -4.08 3.11 -9.84
C CYS A 121 -4.57 3.16 -11.29
N GLU A 122 -5.77 3.72 -11.55
CA GLU A 122 -6.30 3.90 -12.91
C GLU A 122 -5.46 4.88 -13.72
N ALA A 123 -5.00 5.98 -13.11
CA ALA A 123 -4.19 6.99 -13.80
C ALA A 123 -2.74 6.55 -14.06
N THR A 124 -2.19 5.67 -13.22
CA THR A 124 -0.79 5.19 -13.34
C THR A 124 -0.65 3.85 -14.02
N GLY A 125 -1.68 2.99 -13.95
CA GLY A 125 -1.65 1.63 -14.47
C GLY A 125 -1.02 0.60 -13.53
N PHE A 126 -0.67 0.95 -12.29
CA PHE A 126 -0.03 0.04 -11.34
C PHE A 126 -0.63 0.12 -9.93
N ALA A 127 -0.44 -0.95 -9.14
CA ALA A 127 -0.70 -0.94 -7.69
C ALA A 127 0.27 0.02 -6.98
N LEU A 128 -0.08 0.51 -5.79
CA LEU A 128 0.80 1.36 -4.99
C LEU A 128 1.44 0.57 -3.86
N THR A 129 2.73 0.77 -3.58
CA THR A 129 3.23 0.41 -2.24
C THR A 129 2.52 1.25 -1.18
N SER A 130 2.33 0.73 0.03
CA SER A 130 1.65 1.46 1.11
C SER A 130 2.26 1.18 2.47
N THR A 131 2.57 2.25 3.19
CA THR A 131 2.89 2.27 4.61
C THR A 131 2.29 3.51 5.24
N SER A 132 2.12 3.57 6.57
CA SER A 132 1.54 4.75 7.21
C SER A 132 2.41 6.00 6.96
N ALA A 133 1.76 7.11 6.63
CA ALA A 133 2.39 8.42 6.53
C ALA A 133 2.66 8.97 7.93
N ASN A 134 3.86 8.69 8.44
CA ASN A 134 4.40 9.28 9.67
C ASN A 134 5.92 9.15 9.67
N LEU A 135 6.60 10.06 10.34
CA LEU A 135 7.98 9.80 10.74
C LEU A 135 8.03 8.72 11.82
N THR A 136 9.14 7.99 11.91
CA THR A 136 9.34 6.96 12.94
C THR A 136 9.09 7.52 14.33
N GLY A 137 8.26 6.84 15.12
CA GLY A 137 7.86 7.27 16.47
C GLY A 137 6.72 8.29 16.53
N LYS A 138 6.28 8.89 15.41
CA LYS A 138 5.11 9.80 15.37
C LYS A 138 3.82 9.06 15.05
N SER A 139 2.68 9.67 15.39
CA SER A 139 1.36 9.19 14.99
C SER A 139 1.16 9.26 13.46
N PRO A 140 0.47 8.28 12.85
CA PRO A 140 0.01 8.35 11.46
C PRO A 140 -0.81 9.62 11.17
N CYS A 141 -0.51 10.27 10.05
CA CYS A 141 -1.25 11.42 9.56
C CYS A 141 -2.66 11.02 9.10
N ARG A 142 -3.66 11.86 9.38
CA ARG A 142 -5.05 11.77 8.90
C ARG A 142 -5.44 12.90 7.98
N THR A 143 -4.63 13.96 7.88
CA THR A 143 -4.85 15.10 6.98
C THR A 143 -3.60 15.40 6.16
N ALA A 144 -3.78 16.07 5.02
CA ALA A 144 -2.66 16.54 4.20
C ALA A 144 -1.79 17.56 4.95
N ASP A 145 -2.37 18.36 5.84
CA ASP A 145 -1.62 19.33 6.65
C ASP A 145 -0.73 18.64 7.69
N GLU A 146 -1.19 17.54 8.28
CA GLU A 146 -0.34 16.71 9.14
C GLU A 146 0.82 16.09 8.34
N VAL A 147 0.57 15.66 7.10
CA VAL A 147 1.64 15.17 6.22
C VAL A 147 2.67 16.27 5.98
N ARG A 148 2.24 17.47 5.55
CA ARG A 148 3.15 18.61 5.32
C ARG A 148 3.91 19.01 6.57
N SER A 149 3.26 18.95 7.73
CA SER A 149 3.89 19.26 9.03
C SER A 149 4.98 18.25 9.41
N GLN A 150 4.81 16.97 9.02
CA GLN A 150 5.80 15.93 9.33
C GLN A 150 6.90 15.82 8.26
N PHE A 151 6.58 15.98 6.98
CA PHE A 151 7.48 15.68 5.86
C PHE A 151 7.97 16.92 5.09
N GLY A 152 7.49 18.11 5.44
CA GLY A 152 7.83 19.37 4.79
C GLY A 152 6.69 19.92 3.91
N GLY A 153 6.61 21.25 3.79
CA GLY A 153 5.53 21.93 3.07
C GLY A 153 5.40 21.53 1.60
N ASP A 154 6.52 21.19 0.96
CA ASP A 154 6.59 20.80 -0.45
C ASP A 154 6.43 19.29 -0.66
N PHE A 155 6.14 18.52 0.39
CA PHE A 155 6.00 17.07 0.25
C PHE A 155 4.81 16.72 -0.66
N PRO A 156 4.99 15.86 -1.68
CA PRO A 156 3.91 15.50 -2.60
C PRO A 156 2.76 14.81 -1.87
N VAL A 157 1.62 15.48 -1.77
CA VAL A 157 0.42 14.95 -1.08
C VAL A 157 -0.83 15.14 -1.93
N LEU A 158 -1.59 14.06 -2.12
CA LEU A 158 -2.95 14.12 -2.65
C LEU A 158 -3.88 14.64 -1.55
N ASP A 159 -4.43 15.83 -1.77
CA ASP A 159 -5.15 16.59 -0.75
C ASP A 159 -6.64 16.23 -0.79
N GLU A 160 -6.94 15.04 -0.29
CA GLU A 160 -8.28 14.43 -0.26
C GLU A 160 -8.51 13.82 1.13
N ALA A 161 -9.76 13.58 1.51
CA ALA A 161 -10.08 13.01 2.83
C ALA A 161 -9.73 11.52 2.92
N VAL A 162 -9.37 11.05 4.12
CA VAL A 162 -9.34 9.62 4.46
C VAL A 162 -10.77 9.06 4.56
N GLY A 163 -10.88 7.73 4.53
CA GLY A 163 -12.13 7.03 4.81
C GLY A 163 -12.54 7.07 6.29
N GLY A 164 -13.63 6.37 6.59
CA GLY A 164 -14.21 6.31 7.95
C GLY A 164 -13.60 5.26 8.88
N ALA A 165 -12.58 4.50 8.45
CA ALA A 165 -12.01 3.44 9.28
C ALA A 165 -11.24 4.05 10.46
N LYS A 166 -11.50 3.53 11.66
CA LYS A 166 -10.85 4.03 12.89
C LYS A 166 -9.39 3.62 12.98
N ASN A 167 -9.10 2.39 12.56
CA ASN A 167 -7.80 1.76 12.72
C ASN A 167 -7.17 1.38 11.38
N PRO A 168 -5.85 1.17 11.32
CA PRO A 168 -5.18 0.55 10.17
C PRO A 168 -5.78 -0.82 9.81
N SER A 169 -5.36 -1.39 8.67
CA SER A 169 -5.89 -2.68 8.25
C SER A 169 -5.54 -3.82 9.20
N GLU A 170 -6.44 -4.77 9.31
CA GLU A 170 -6.10 -6.10 9.80
C GLU A 170 -5.07 -6.74 8.84
N ILE A 171 -4.14 -7.56 9.35
CA ILE A 171 -3.19 -8.31 8.51
C ILE A 171 -3.32 -9.79 8.83
N ARG A 172 -3.61 -10.61 7.81
CA ARG A 172 -3.75 -12.07 7.92
C ARG A 172 -2.99 -12.81 6.82
N ASP A 173 -2.55 -14.02 7.10
CA ASP A 173 -2.12 -14.96 6.08
C ASP A 173 -3.33 -15.56 5.34
N LEU A 174 -3.34 -15.52 4.01
CA LEU A 174 -4.49 -15.96 3.21
C LEU A 174 -4.67 -17.49 3.23
N LEU A 175 -3.58 -18.25 3.33
CA LEU A 175 -3.63 -19.72 3.24
C LEU A 175 -4.04 -20.36 4.57
N THR A 176 -3.57 -19.80 5.68
CA THR A 176 -3.77 -20.34 7.03
C THR A 176 -4.79 -19.57 7.85
N ASN A 177 -5.20 -18.38 7.38
CA ASN A 177 -6.01 -17.41 8.12
C ASN A 177 -5.36 -16.95 9.43
N GLN A 178 -4.03 -17.13 9.59
CA GLN A 178 -3.29 -16.69 10.77
C GLN A 178 -3.33 -15.16 10.86
N LEU A 179 -3.72 -14.63 12.02
CA LEU A 179 -3.74 -13.20 12.30
C LEU A 179 -2.35 -12.69 12.70
N PHE A 180 -1.83 -11.71 11.97
CA PHE A 180 -0.58 -11.00 12.30
C PHE A 180 -0.82 -9.63 12.96
N ARG A 181 -1.94 -8.97 12.62
CA ARG A 181 -2.35 -7.68 13.22
C ARG A 181 -3.86 -7.57 13.21
N GLN A 182 -4.46 -7.17 14.33
CA GLN A 182 -5.92 -7.12 14.51
C GLN A 182 -6.63 -5.94 13.83
N GLY A 183 -5.91 -4.86 13.49
CA GLY A 183 -6.49 -3.63 12.96
C GLY A 183 -6.50 -2.54 14.00
#